data_AF-X6LI99-F1
#
_entry.id   AF-X6LI99-F1
#
_cell.length_a   1.000
_cell.length_b   1.000
_cell.length_c   1.000
_cell.angle_alpha   90.00
_cell.angle_beta   90.00
_cell.angle_gamma   90.00
#
_symmetry.space_group_name_H-M   'P 1'
#
loop_
_entity.id
_entity.type
_entity.pdbx_description
1 polymer ?
#
loop_
_entity_poly.entity_id
_entity_poly.type
_entity_poly.pdbx_seq_one_letter_code
_entity_poly.pdbx_strand_id
1 'polypeptide(L)'
;QLSKDVLNADYYETYREALEAITVKLSGKQLDNAFNYFISKFGYEKIDTVDEYADLLKEIAQRLDEKQINIALNCCMDKLNDKNKHQNICIKYIQLLEIISDKCNQQQLNEGYIH
;
A
#
# COMPACT_ATOMS: atom_id res chain seq x y z
N GLN A 1 13.60 -20.36 27.27
CA GLN A 1 13.02 -20.68 25.95
C GLN A 1 12.18 -19.48 25.52
N LEU A 2 12.69 -18.60 24.65
CA LEU A 2 11.85 -17.57 24.04
C LEU A 2 10.81 -18.26 23.16
N SER A 3 9.52 -17.91 23.28
CA SER A 3 8.46 -18.56 22.49
C SER A 3 8.70 -18.27 21.01
N LYS A 4 8.32 -19.22 20.14
CA LYS A 4 8.40 -19.07 18.68
C LYS A 4 7.69 -17.81 18.19
N ASP A 5 6.70 -17.32 18.93
CA ASP A 5 5.89 -16.15 18.58
C ASP A 5 6.68 -14.84 18.72
N VAL A 6 7.59 -14.77 19.70
CA VAL A 6 8.47 -13.59 19.89
C VAL A 6 9.49 -13.49 18.76
N LEU A 7 10.10 -14.63 18.36
CA LEU A 7 11.03 -14.68 17.23
C LEU A 7 10.35 -14.38 15.88
N ASN A 8 9.07 -14.67 15.78
CA ASN A 8 8.28 -14.41 14.58
C ASN A 8 7.96 -12.91 14.45
N ALA A 9 7.58 -12.26 15.56
CA ALA A 9 7.31 -10.82 15.58
C ALA A 9 8.56 -9.99 15.23
N ASP A 10 9.71 -10.28 15.87
CA ASP A 10 10.98 -9.60 15.59
C ASP A 10 11.42 -9.78 14.12
N TYR A 11 11.14 -10.96 13.53
CA TYR A 11 11.42 -11.24 12.13
C TYR A 11 10.55 -10.40 11.18
N TYR A 12 9.24 -10.29 11.44
CA TYR A 12 8.34 -9.48 10.61
C TYR A 12 8.65 -7.98 10.72
N GLU A 13 8.99 -7.50 11.91
CA GLU A 13 9.40 -6.10 12.11
C GLU A 13 10.67 -5.78 11.32
N THR A 14 11.70 -6.61 11.46
CA THR A 14 12.96 -6.47 10.71
C THR A 14 12.72 -6.53 9.19
N TYR A 15 11.82 -7.43 8.74
CA TYR A 15 11.46 -7.55 7.33
C TYR A 15 10.75 -6.31 6.80
N ARG A 16 9.82 -5.73 7.58
CA ARG A 16 9.12 -4.49 7.25
C ARG A 16 10.11 -3.32 7.13
N GLU A 17 11.00 -3.15 8.10
CA GLU A 17 12.03 -2.09 8.08
C GLU A 17 12.95 -2.24 6.85
N ALA A 18 13.35 -3.46 6.52
CA ALA A 18 14.15 -3.73 5.34
C ALA A 18 13.40 -3.36 4.04
N LEU A 19 12.12 -3.71 3.94
CA LEU A 19 11.28 -3.34 2.80
C LEU A 19 11.12 -1.83 2.66
N GLU A 20 10.92 -1.12 3.77
CA GLU A 20 10.84 0.35 3.79
C GLU A 20 12.16 0.97 3.30
N ALA A 21 13.29 0.52 3.88
CA ALA A 21 14.62 1.00 3.52
C ALA A 21 15.00 0.72 2.06
N ILE A 22 14.56 -0.42 1.50
CA ILE A 22 14.74 -0.73 0.08
C ILE A 22 13.83 0.16 -0.76
N THR A 23 12.57 0.29 -0.36
CA THR A 23 11.56 1.08 -1.07
C THR A 23 12.09 2.48 -1.30
N VAL A 24 12.51 3.21 -0.26
CA VAL A 24 13.02 4.60 -0.38
C VAL A 24 14.21 4.74 -1.33
N LYS A 25 14.96 3.66 -1.60
CA LYS A 25 16.11 3.65 -2.52
C LYS A 25 15.74 3.26 -3.96
N LEU A 26 14.52 2.81 -4.23
CA LEU A 26 14.08 2.47 -5.58
C LEU A 26 14.07 3.73 -6.46
N SER A 27 14.68 3.63 -7.65
CA SER A 27 14.50 4.62 -8.73
C SER A 27 13.04 4.64 -9.21
N GLY A 28 12.62 5.70 -9.90
CA GLY A 28 11.24 5.82 -10.42
C GLY A 28 10.77 4.56 -11.16
N LYS A 29 11.54 4.10 -12.17
CA LYS A 29 11.19 2.87 -12.92
C LYS A 29 11.11 1.61 -12.03
N GLN A 30 11.96 1.50 -11.01
CA GLN A 30 11.92 0.35 -10.10
C GLN A 30 10.72 0.42 -9.17
N LEU A 31 10.39 1.61 -8.68
CA LEU A 31 9.19 1.85 -7.89
C LEU A 31 7.94 1.54 -8.72
N ASP A 32 7.89 1.96 -9.99
CA ASP A 32 6.80 1.64 -10.91
C ASP A 32 6.60 0.14 -11.06
N ASN A 33 7.68 -0.59 -11.30
CA ASN A 33 7.62 -2.03 -11.46
C ASN A 33 7.17 -2.73 -10.17
N ALA A 34 7.69 -2.30 -9.02
CA ALA A 34 7.32 -2.84 -7.71
C ALA A 34 5.85 -2.58 -7.41
N PHE A 35 5.37 -1.35 -7.67
CA PHE A 35 3.99 -0.96 -7.44
C PHE A 35 3.00 -1.71 -8.35
N ASN A 36 3.32 -1.82 -9.65
CA ASN A 36 2.49 -2.59 -10.59
C ASN A 36 2.41 -4.07 -10.18
N TYR A 37 3.53 -4.66 -9.76
CA TYR A 37 3.55 -6.01 -9.24
C TYR A 37 2.66 -6.13 -7.99
N PHE A 38 2.83 -5.21 -7.03
CA PHE A 38 2.06 -5.17 -5.80
C PHE A 38 0.55 -5.10 -6.06
N ILE A 39 0.09 -4.13 -6.86
CA ILE A 39 -1.33 -3.97 -7.21
C ILE A 39 -1.90 -5.19 -7.93
N SER A 40 -1.13 -5.85 -8.79
CA SER A 40 -1.56 -7.08 -9.46
C SER A 40 -1.79 -8.25 -8.49
N LYS A 41 -1.10 -8.25 -7.33
CA LYS A 41 -1.13 -9.32 -6.33
C LYS A 41 -1.97 -8.99 -5.10
N PHE A 42 -2.29 -7.71 -4.88
CA PHE A 42 -2.92 -7.21 -3.65
C PHE A 42 -4.18 -7.97 -3.23
N GLY A 43 -5.02 -8.34 -4.20
CA GLY A 43 -6.27 -9.08 -3.96
C GLY A 43 -6.13 -10.57 -3.64
N TYR A 44 -4.93 -11.15 -3.70
CA TYR A 44 -4.67 -12.58 -3.45
C TYR A 44 -4.07 -12.88 -2.07
N GLU A 45 -3.58 -11.86 -1.36
CA GLU A 45 -2.99 -12.00 -0.04
C GLU A 45 -4.06 -12.18 1.06
N LYS A 46 -3.67 -12.67 2.25
CA LYS A 46 -4.58 -12.78 3.43
C LYS A 46 -4.91 -11.41 4.03
N ILE A 47 -6.01 -11.24 4.77
CA ILE A 47 -6.36 -9.93 5.39
C ILE A 47 -5.23 -9.39 6.26
N ASP A 48 -4.70 -10.26 7.13
CA ASP A 48 -3.80 -9.87 8.21
C ASP A 48 -2.54 -9.17 7.69
N THR A 49 -2.13 -9.49 6.46
CA THR A 49 -0.98 -8.84 5.82
C THR A 49 -1.22 -7.36 5.52
N VAL A 50 -2.45 -6.92 5.26
CA VAL A 50 -2.68 -5.50 4.88
C VAL A 50 -2.54 -4.57 6.07
N ASP A 51 -3.01 -4.99 7.25
CA ASP A 51 -2.82 -4.23 8.49
C ASP A 51 -1.33 -4.24 8.90
N GLU A 52 -0.63 -5.37 8.74
CA GLU A 52 0.80 -5.50 9.03
C GLU A 52 1.69 -4.59 8.15
N TYR A 53 1.27 -4.30 6.91
CA TYR A 53 2.01 -3.47 5.95
C TYR A 53 1.39 -2.07 5.72
N ALA A 54 0.46 -1.62 6.57
CA ALA A 54 -0.23 -0.34 6.38
C ALA A 54 0.73 0.86 6.31
N ASP A 55 1.75 0.90 7.18
CA ASP A 55 2.76 1.96 7.18
C ASP A 55 3.61 1.94 5.90
N LEU A 56 4.03 0.75 5.47
CA LEU A 56 4.76 0.58 4.21
C LEU A 56 3.92 1.01 3.00
N LEU A 57 2.63 0.69 3.00
CA LEU A 57 1.70 1.13 1.96
C LEU A 57 1.57 2.64 1.91
N LYS A 58 1.53 3.29 3.06
CA LYS A 58 1.52 4.75 3.17
C LYS A 58 2.80 5.36 2.61
N GLU A 59 3.97 4.83 2.96
CA GLU A 59 5.26 5.29 2.42
C GLU A 59 5.38 5.11 0.90
N ILE A 60 4.92 3.97 0.38
CA ILE A 60 4.84 3.75 -1.07
C ILE A 60 3.89 4.77 -1.70
N ALA A 61 2.70 4.95 -1.12
CA ALA A 61 1.68 5.86 -1.62
C ALA A 61 2.24 7.28 -1.75
N GLN A 62 2.93 7.80 -0.72
CA GLN A 62 3.53 9.15 -0.74
C GLN A 62 4.46 9.38 -1.94
N ARG A 63 5.06 8.32 -2.48
CA ARG A 63 6.04 8.40 -3.59
C ARG A 63 5.44 8.16 -4.97
N LEU A 64 4.17 7.81 -5.05
CA LEU A 64 3.49 7.61 -6.35
C LEU A 64 3.35 8.92 -7.13
N ASP A 65 3.33 8.85 -8.45
CA ASP A 65 2.91 9.97 -9.29
C ASP A 65 1.40 9.90 -9.60
N GLU A 66 0.86 10.91 -10.28
CA GLU A 66 -0.56 10.97 -10.67
C GLU A 66 -0.98 9.78 -11.54
N LYS A 67 -0.08 9.31 -12.42
CA LYS A 67 -0.36 8.17 -13.30
C LYS A 67 -0.56 6.91 -12.48
N GLN A 68 0.28 6.68 -11.47
CA GLN A 68 0.19 5.53 -10.57
C GLN A 68 -1.02 5.61 -9.66
N ILE A 69 -1.33 6.80 -9.14
CA ILE A 69 -2.56 7.04 -8.37
C ILE A 69 -3.78 6.65 -9.23
N ASN A 70 -3.85 7.10 -10.48
CA ASN A 70 -4.94 6.74 -11.38
C ASN A 70 -5.04 5.23 -11.63
N ILE A 71 -3.92 4.54 -11.79
CA ILE A 71 -3.90 3.07 -11.92
C ILE A 71 -4.49 2.40 -10.68
N ALA A 72 -4.11 2.83 -9.48
CA ALA A 72 -4.62 2.25 -8.25
C ALA A 72 -6.10 2.56 -8.03
N LEU A 73 -6.54 3.79 -8.29
CA LEU A 73 -7.95 4.17 -8.22
C LEU A 73 -8.80 3.30 -9.17
N ASN A 74 -8.38 3.13 -10.42
CA ASN A 74 -9.05 2.25 -11.37
C ASN A 74 -9.11 0.81 -10.88
N CYS A 75 -7.99 0.29 -10.34
CA CYS A 75 -7.95 -1.04 -9.77
C CYS A 75 -8.93 -1.21 -8.59
N CYS A 76 -8.98 -0.24 -7.67
CA CYS A 76 -9.90 -0.23 -6.56
C CYS A 76 -11.36 -0.21 -7.04
N MET A 77 -11.71 0.65 -8.00
CA MET A 77 -13.06 0.72 -8.57
C MET A 77 -13.47 -0.61 -9.21
N ASP A 78 -12.60 -1.20 -10.03
CA ASP A 78 -12.86 -2.50 -10.67
C ASP A 78 -13.10 -3.60 -9.63
N LYS A 79 -12.30 -3.61 -8.55
CA LYS A 79 -12.40 -4.66 -7.53
C LYS A 79 -13.55 -4.46 -6.56
N LEU A 80 -13.97 -3.23 -6.28
CA LEU A 80 -15.11 -2.93 -5.41
C LEU A 80 -16.45 -3.09 -6.15
N ASN A 81 -16.47 -2.96 -7.48
CA ASN A 81 -17.66 -3.21 -8.30
C ASN A 81 -17.94 -4.70 -8.56
N ASP A 82 -17.00 -5.60 -8.22
CA ASP A 82 -17.16 -7.04 -8.37
C ASP A 82 -18.10 -7.59 -7.29
N LYS A 83 -19.34 -7.91 -7.67
CA LYS A 83 -20.39 -8.41 -6.76
C LYS A 83 -20.11 -9.81 -6.20
N ASN A 84 -19.19 -10.57 -6.80
CA ASN A 84 -18.83 -11.91 -6.36
C ASN A 84 -17.60 -11.90 -5.44
N LYS A 85 -17.07 -10.71 -5.13
CA LYS A 85 -15.87 -10.55 -4.33
C LYS A 85 -16.13 -10.89 -2.87
N HIS A 86 -15.18 -11.60 -2.27
CA HIS A 86 -15.18 -11.84 -0.84
C HIS A 86 -15.02 -10.50 -0.09
N GLN A 87 -15.84 -10.27 0.95
CA GLN A 87 -15.84 -9.04 1.76
C GLN A 87 -14.44 -8.64 2.23
N ASN A 88 -13.65 -9.63 2.64
CA ASN A 88 -12.26 -9.45 3.03
C ASN A 88 -11.39 -8.73 2.00
N ILE A 89 -11.59 -9.03 0.72
CA ILE A 89 -10.83 -8.36 -0.33
C ILE A 89 -11.35 -6.94 -0.53
N CYS A 90 -12.65 -6.71 -0.39
CA CYS A 90 -13.23 -5.35 -0.45
C CYS A 90 -12.62 -4.44 0.63
N ILE A 91 -12.48 -4.92 1.87
CA ILE A 91 -11.87 -4.15 2.97
C ILE A 91 -10.46 -3.67 2.60
N LYS A 92 -9.64 -4.53 2.00
CA LYS A 92 -8.28 -4.16 1.57
C LYS A 92 -8.26 -3.03 0.54
N TYR A 93 -9.14 -3.10 -0.45
CA TYR A 93 -9.21 -2.05 -1.48
C TYR A 93 -9.80 -0.75 -0.92
N ILE A 94 -10.66 -0.81 0.10
CA ILE A 94 -11.10 0.37 0.85
C ILE A 94 -9.93 1.00 1.62
N GLN A 95 -9.13 0.21 2.34
CA GLN A 95 -7.94 0.71 3.05
C GLN A 95 -6.93 1.35 2.10
N LEU A 96 -6.70 0.74 0.93
CA LEU A 96 -5.85 1.33 -0.10
C LEU A 96 -6.41 2.66 -0.62
N LEU A 97 -7.74 2.76 -0.80
CA LEU A 97 -8.38 4.02 -1.18
C LEU A 97 -8.22 5.10 -0.12
N GLU A 98 -8.36 4.76 1.17
CA GLU A 98 -8.16 5.69 2.28
C GLU A 98 -6.74 6.26 2.26
N ILE A 99 -5.73 5.39 2.12
CA ILE A 99 -4.31 5.79 2.05
C ILE A 99 -4.06 6.73 0.86
N ILE A 100 -4.61 6.41 -0.32
CA ILE A 100 -4.47 7.24 -1.52
C ILE A 100 -5.19 8.59 -1.34
N SER A 101 -6.38 8.59 -0.73
CA SER A 101 -7.14 9.80 -0.45
C SER A 101 -6.38 10.74 0.50
N ASP A 102 -5.79 10.19 1.55
CA ASP A 102 -5.02 10.96 2.53
C ASP A 102 -3.83 11.66 1.88
N LYS A 103 -3.12 10.97 0.97
CA LYS A 103 -2.07 11.57 0.17
C LYS A 103 -2.60 12.72 -0.69
N CYS A 104 -3.66 12.50 -1.47
CA CYS A 104 -4.22 13.52 -2.35
C CYS A 104 -4.65 14.76 -1.56
N ASN A 105 -5.27 14.57 -0.39
CA ASN A 105 -5.65 15.66 0.49
C ASN A 105 -4.43 16.45 1.01
N GLN A 106 -3.35 15.76 1.40
CA GLN A 106 -2.11 16.41 1.82
C GLN A 106 -1.48 17.23 0.69
N GLN A 107 -1.47 16.70 -0.54
CA GLN A 107 -0.95 17.41 -1.70
C GLN A 107 -1.77 18.67 -1.99
N GLN A 108 -3.10 18.58 -1.99
CA GLN A 108 -3.99 19.72 -2.20
C GLN A 108 -3.80 20.81 -1.13
N LEU A 109 -3.65 20.42 0.14
CA LEU A 109 -3.37 21.37 1.22
C LEU A 109 -2.03 22.09 0.97
N ASN A 110 -0.97 21.36 0.64
CA ASN A 110 0.35 21.93 0.38
C ASN A 110 0.33 22.90 -0.81
N GLU A 111 -0.39 22.58 -1.88
CA GLU A 111 -0.56 23.47 -3.04
C GLU A 111 -1.35 24.73 -2.68
N GLY A 112 -2.40 24.62 -1.86
CA GLY A 112 -3.22 25.74 -1.40
C GLY A 112 -2.52 26.73 -0.47
N TYR A 113 -1.50 26.30 0.28
CA TYR A 113 -0.69 27.19 1.13
C TYR A 113 0.39 27.99 0.36
N ILE A 114 0.69 27.60 -0.89
CA ILE A 114 1.70 28.26 -1.73
C ILE A 114 1.11 29.46 -2.51
N HIS A 115 -0.20 29.68 -2.41
CA HIS A 115 -0.92 30.72 -3.15
C HIS A 115 -1.41 31.89 -2.27
#